data_AF-A0A530AL95-F1
#
_entry.id   AF-A0A530AL95-F1
#
_cell.length_a   1.000
_cell.length_b   1.000
_cell.length_c   1.000
_cell.angle_alpha   90.00
_cell.angle_beta   90.00
_cell.angle_gamma   90.00
#
_symmetry.space_group_name_H-M   'P 1'
#
loop_
_entity.id
_entity.type
_entity.pdbx_description
1 polymer ?
#
loop_
_entity_poly.entity_id
_entity_poly.type
_entity_poly.pdbx_seq_one_letter_code
_entity_poly.pdbx_strand_id
1 'polypeptide(L)' 'MVSEFNERGFLNGAAMAKRNNNPPSQDVVKRLVQETGISEAQARDLVRLIGVDWSSLVREAKLIASPPRD' A
#
# COMPACT_ATOMS: atom_id res chain seq x y z
N MET A 1 -2.22 -37.91 31.95
CA MET A 1 -3.18 -37.24 31.04
C MET A 1 -2.96 -35.76 31.17
N VAL A 2 -2.09 -35.21 30.32
CA VAL A 2 -1.93 -33.76 30.15
C VAL A 2 -2.75 -33.38 28.92
N SER A 3 -3.65 -32.42 29.08
CA SER A 3 -4.36 -31.82 27.95
C SER A 3 -3.41 -30.84 27.26
N GLU A 4 -2.88 -31.26 26.12
CA GLU A 4 -2.06 -30.42 25.23
C GLU A 4 -2.93 -29.28 24.66
N PHE A 5 -2.67 -28.06 25.11
CA PHE A 5 -3.08 -26.87 24.38
C PHE A 5 -2.26 -26.82 23.08
N ASN A 6 -2.93 -27.07 21.95
CA ASN A 6 -2.37 -26.96 20.62
C ASN A 6 -2.13 -25.48 20.27
N GLU A 7 -0.98 -24.96 20.68
CA GLU A 7 -0.41 -23.68 20.30
C GLU A 7 0.08 -23.73 18.85
N ARG A 8 -0.84 -23.89 17.88
CA ARG A 8 -0.55 -23.60 16.47
C ARG A 8 -0.32 -22.10 16.33
N GLY A 9 0.92 -21.72 16.62
CA GLY A 9 1.46 -20.39 16.48
C GLY A 9 1.15 -19.83 15.11
N PHE A 10 0.49 -18.68 15.12
CA PHE A 10 0.28 -17.75 14.03
C PHE A 10 1.61 -17.22 13.47
N LEU A 11 2.42 -18.10 12.89
CA LEU A 11 3.65 -17.71 12.25
C LEU A 11 3.37 -17.35 10.79
N ASN A 12 3.81 -16.12 10.45
CA ASN A 12 4.04 -15.57 9.11
C ASN A 12 3.11 -14.46 8.59
N GLY A 13 2.66 -13.56 9.47
CA GLY A 13 2.23 -12.20 9.08
C GLY A 13 3.38 -11.17 8.98
N ALA A 14 4.60 -11.52 9.41
CA ALA A 14 5.72 -10.57 9.55
C ALA A 14 6.76 -10.59 8.39
N ALA A 15 6.59 -11.46 7.39
CA ALA A 15 7.61 -11.68 6.35
C ALA A 15 7.47 -10.79 5.09
N MET A 16 6.41 -9.97 4.95
CA MET A 16 6.15 -9.22 3.71
C MET A 16 6.26 -7.70 3.81
N ALA A 17 6.99 -7.18 4.80
CA ALA A 17 7.47 -5.80 4.76
C ALA A 17 8.97 -5.78 4.48
N LYS A 18 9.39 -6.28 3.30
CA LYS A 18 10.59 -5.74 2.68
C LYS A 18 10.29 -4.26 2.44
N ARG A 19 10.58 -3.40 3.42
CA ARG A 19 10.73 -1.97 3.18
C ARG A 19 11.92 -1.82 2.24
N ASN A 20 11.62 -1.91 0.96
CA ASN A 20 12.47 -1.43 -0.10
C ASN A 20 12.59 0.08 0.11
N ASN A 21 13.67 0.52 0.76
CA ASN A 21 14.10 1.92 0.77
C ASN A 21 14.51 2.42 -0.65
N ASN A 22 14.05 1.75 -1.70
CA ASN A 22 14.17 2.25 -3.06
C ASN A 22 13.26 3.49 -3.13
N PRO A 23 13.76 4.64 -3.59
CA PRO A 23 12.88 5.76 -3.89
C PRO A 23 11.68 5.28 -4.70
N PRO A 24 10.46 5.81 -4.44
CA PRO A 24 9.30 5.46 -5.23
C PRO A 24 9.67 5.62 -6.70
N SER A 25 9.60 4.54 -7.47
CA SER A 25 9.99 4.56 -8.88
C SER A 25 9.22 5.70 -9.54
N GLN A 26 9.94 6.68 -10.09
CA GLN A 26 9.33 7.91 -10.61
C GLN A 26 8.25 7.58 -11.67
N ASP A 27 8.40 6.46 -12.38
CA ASP A 27 7.43 5.94 -13.33
C ASP A 27 6.09 5.58 -12.68
N VAL A 28 6.10 4.96 -11.49
CA VAL A 28 4.88 4.61 -10.76
C VAL A 28 4.15 5.87 -10.30
N VAL A 29 4.89 6.87 -9.81
CA VAL A 29 4.35 8.16 -9.39
C VAL A 29 3.71 8.88 -10.57
N LYS A 30 4.43 9.01 -11.69
CA LYS A 30 3.92 9.66 -12.92
C LYS A 30 2.68 8.97 -13.45
N ARG A 31 2.69 7.64 -13.52
CA ARG A 31 1.54 6.86 -13.96
C ARG A 31 0.34 7.06 -13.04
N LEU A 32 0.54 7.07 -11.73
CA LEU A 32 -0.54 7.27 -10.77
C LEU A 32 -1.18 8.65 -10.89
N VAL A 33 -0.37 9.70 -11.06
CA VAL A 33 -0.85 11.07 -11.31
C VAL A 33 -1.69 11.13 -12.58
N GLN A 34 -1.20 10.54 -13.68
CA GLN A 34 -1.91 10.54 -14.97
C GLN A 34 -3.25 9.80 -14.91
N GLU A 35 -3.30 8.66 -14.23
CA GLU A 35 -4.49 7.78 -14.18
C GLU A 35 -5.56 8.27 -13.21
N THR A 36 -5.19 9.02 -12.18
CA THR A 36 -6.10 9.36 -11.07
C THR A 36 -6.28 10.85 -10.85
N GLY A 37 -5.42 11.70 -11.43
CA GLY A 37 -5.50 13.14 -11.32
C GLY A 37 -5.04 13.72 -9.98
N ILE A 38 -4.53 12.89 -9.05
CA ILE A 38 -3.97 13.37 -7.79
C ILE A 38 -2.62 14.09 -8.00
N SER A 39 -2.22 14.92 -7.06
CA SER A 39 -0.93 15.61 -7.09
C SER A 39 0.25 14.63 -6.97
N GLU A 40 1.39 14.96 -7.57
CA GLU A 40 2.63 14.17 -7.45
C GLU A 40 3.05 13.95 -6.00
N ALA A 41 2.82 14.93 -5.13
CA ALA A 41 3.08 14.79 -3.69
C ALA A 41 2.20 13.70 -3.06
N GLN A 42 0.90 13.70 -3.37
CA GLN A 42 -0.04 12.69 -2.88
C GLN A 42 0.31 11.30 -3.41
N ALA A 43 0.69 11.19 -4.69
CA ALA A 43 1.14 9.94 -5.28
C ALA A 43 2.42 9.40 -4.61
N ARG A 44 3.40 10.27 -4.34
CA ARG A 44 4.63 9.88 -3.62
C ARG A 44 4.33 9.39 -2.20
N ASP A 45 3.42 10.06 -1.51
CA ASP A 45 3.05 9.67 -0.15
C ASP A 45 2.29 8.34 -0.12
N LEU A 46 1.38 8.10 -1.08
CA LEU A 46 0.74 6.79 -1.24
C LEU A 46 1.77 5.69 -1.48
N VAL A 47 2.71 5.88 -2.42
CA VAL A 47 3.73 4.87 -2.72
C VAL A 47 4.63 4.59 -1.50
N ARG A 48 4.91 5.61 -0.68
CA ARG A 48 5.65 5.43 0.59
C ARG A 48 4.83 4.71 1.66
N LEU A 49 3.52 4.96 1.72
CA LEU A 49 2.62 4.43 2.74
C LEU A 49 2.28 2.95 2.50
N ILE A 50 1.92 2.61 1.26
CA ILE A 50 1.36 1.29 0.90
C ILE A 50 2.24 0.49 -0.08
N GLY A 51 3.37 1.05 -0.52
CA GLY A 51 4.27 0.41 -1.47
C GLY A 51 3.84 0.59 -2.93
N VAL A 52 4.33 -0.29 -3.80
CA VAL A 52 4.19 -0.19 -5.27
C VAL A 52 3.10 -1.10 -5.85
N ASP A 53 2.21 -1.64 -5.03
CA ASP A 53 1.07 -2.44 -5.51
C ASP A 53 0.09 -1.54 -6.27
N TRP A 54 -0.01 -1.74 -7.58
CA TRP A 54 -0.76 -0.86 -8.46
C TRP A 54 -2.27 -0.83 -8.15
N SER A 55 -2.87 -1.99 -7.87
CA SER A 55 -4.30 -2.09 -7.56
C SER A 55 -4.66 -1.32 -6.29
N SER A 56 -3.82 -1.44 -5.25
CA SER A 56 -3.98 -0.69 -4.00
C SER A 56 -3.77 0.81 -4.22
N LEU A 57 -2.72 1.19 -4.96
CA LEU A 57 -2.43 2.60 -5.27
C LEU A 57 -3.60 3.29 -5.99
N VAL A 58 -4.14 2.66 -7.04
CA VAL A 58 -5.25 3.24 -7.81
C VAL A 58 -6.51 3.38 -6.96
N ARG A 59 -6.80 2.40 -6.08
CA ARG A 59 -7.96 2.48 -5.19
C ARG A 59 -7.84 3.67 -4.25
N GLU A 60 -6.74 3.78 -3.51
CA GLU A 60 -6.54 4.86 -2.55
C GLU A 60 -6.48 6.23 -3.25
N ALA A 61 -5.81 6.31 -4.40
CA ALA A 61 -5.75 7.53 -5.20
C ALA A 61 -7.13 8.00 -5.69
N LYS A 62 -8.02 7.08 -6.09
CA LYS A 62 -9.40 7.42 -6.48
C LYS A 62 -10.22 7.96 -5.30
N LEU A 63 -10.01 7.43 -4.10
CA LEU A 63 -10.66 7.95 -2.88
C LEU A 63 -10.21 9.38 -2.56
N ILE A 64 -8.94 9.70 -2.84
CA ILE A 64 -8.40 11.06 -2.69
C ILE A 64 -8.94 11.99 -3.79
N ALA A 65 -8.99 11.54 -5.05
CA ALA A 65 -9.42 12.35 -6.19
C ALA A 65 -10.92 12.65 -6.17
N SER A 66 -11.72 11.69 -5.69
CA SER A 66 -13.18 11.82 -5.54
C SER A 66 -13.54 11.64 -4.07
N PRO A 67 -13.26 12.63 -3.21
CA PRO A 67 -13.71 12.57 -1.84
C PRO A 67 -15.24 12.44 -1.84
N PRO A 68 -15.83 11.63 -0.94
CA PRO A 68 -17.28 11.53 -0.84
C PRO A 68 -17.87 12.93 -0.71
N ARG A 69 -18.78 13.27 -1.63
CA ARG A 69 -19.56 14.50 -1.56
C ARG A 69 -20.63 14.27 -0.49
N ASP A 70 -20.52 14.98 0.63
CA ASP A 70 -21.60 15.11 1.63
C ASP A 70 -22.77 15.91 1.02
#